data_AF-A0A842RZG7-F1
#
_entry.id   AF-A0A842RZG7-F1
#
_cell.length_a   1.000
_cell.length_b   1.000
_cell.length_c   1.000
_cell.angle_alpha   90.00
_cell.angle_beta   90.00
_cell.angle_gamma   90.00
#
_symmetry.space_group_name_H-M   'P 1'
#
loop_
_entity.id
_entity.type
_entity.pdbx_description
1 polymer ?
#
loop_
_entity_poly.entity_id
_entity_poly.type
_entity_poly.pdbx_seq_one_letter_code
_entity_poly.pdbx_strand_id
1 'polypeptide(L)'
;MKSVTGFNSLIQMFSDKTTIKRSRSISDNLVRVSKIDQNKKIIKAQIQGSEVLPYHIEINLNKNTFSRIIQHDCPDFNMRKRQINRFCKHITKLFFLIEKTEKDFSITILKELSKKVDVLPSEKDILKSDFRGFLNKSILKKLNFEPKGFEFFFDYIGLDEASIDCLKEILEVTKMLPAATGGYHGSYMGGLYDHTLLTTNYAFLIAKSIKDTVNIKNAVLASIIHDFGKIPYYAVKKRIKNCYIRVEKKEFIIAKQEIGKRLNCSGKDAHIEGAVMVLKKYAPSVKINDEILSGLVFHHGGWAKYHPNNMNDIATILHSADMIASRVFII
;
A
#
# COMPACT_ATOMS: atom_id res chain seq x y z
N MET A 1 16.26 22.79 -8.78
CA MET A 1 16.69 21.37 -8.87
C MET A 1 17.76 21.28 -9.96
N LYS A 2 18.94 20.70 -9.69
CA LYS A 2 19.95 20.47 -10.74
C LYS A 2 19.35 19.53 -11.80
N SER A 3 19.46 19.87 -13.07
CA SER A 3 18.94 19.03 -14.15
C SER A 3 19.70 17.69 -14.16
N VAL A 4 18.99 16.63 -13.86
CA VAL A 4 19.52 15.26 -13.85
C VAL A 4 19.55 14.78 -15.30
N THR A 5 20.67 14.99 -16.01
CA THR A 5 20.74 14.73 -17.47
C THR A 5 21.56 13.50 -17.87
N GLY A 6 22.39 12.96 -16.96
CA GLY A 6 23.31 11.86 -17.26
C GLY A 6 22.73 10.47 -17.02
N PHE A 7 23.18 9.49 -17.81
CA PHE A 7 22.79 8.08 -17.67
C PHE A 7 22.93 7.56 -16.24
N ASN A 8 24.11 7.75 -15.63
CA ASN A 8 24.39 7.32 -14.25
C ASN A 8 23.41 7.90 -13.23
N SER A 9 22.97 9.14 -13.42
CA SER A 9 22.01 9.77 -12.52
C SER A 9 20.58 9.27 -12.75
N LEU A 10 20.21 9.00 -14.01
CA LEU A 10 18.89 8.44 -14.35
C LEU A 10 18.74 7.00 -13.88
N ILE A 11 19.75 6.15 -14.09
CA ILE A 11 19.67 4.74 -13.68
C ILE A 11 19.58 4.59 -12.15
N GLN A 12 20.18 5.52 -11.40
CA GLN A 12 20.10 5.59 -9.94
C GLN A 12 18.70 5.94 -9.42
N MET A 13 17.83 6.54 -10.25
CA MET A 13 16.42 6.74 -9.88
C MET A 13 15.66 5.41 -9.77
N PHE A 14 16.06 4.40 -10.56
CA PHE A 14 15.40 3.10 -10.63
C PHE A 14 16.14 1.99 -9.90
N SER A 15 17.42 2.18 -9.57
CA SER A 15 18.29 1.15 -8.99
C SER A 15 19.11 1.71 -7.83
N ASP A 16 19.12 1.00 -6.69
CA ASP A 16 20.04 1.34 -5.59
C ASP A 16 21.48 0.90 -5.89
N LYS A 17 22.44 1.42 -5.10
CA LYS A 17 23.87 1.12 -5.23
C LYS A 17 24.16 -0.39 -5.23
N THR A 18 23.46 -1.15 -4.40
CA THR A 18 23.60 -2.61 -4.30
C THR A 18 23.16 -3.31 -5.59
N THR A 19 22.04 -2.88 -6.16
CA THR A 19 21.49 -3.42 -7.42
C THR A 19 22.41 -3.10 -8.59
N ILE A 20 22.95 -1.87 -8.65
CA ILE A 20 23.96 -1.47 -9.66
C ILE A 20 25.24 -2.32 -9.53
N LYS A 21 25.72 -2.57 -8.30
CA LYS A 21 26.88 -3.45 -8.08
C LYS A 21 26.60 -4.88 -8.57
N ARG A 22 25.43 -5.43 -8.23
CA ARG A 22 24.98 -6.77 -8.67
C ARG A 22 24.73 -6.86 -10.18
N SER A 23 24.36 -5.78 -10.85
CA SER A 23 24.17 -5.80 -12.30
C SER A 23 25.52 -5.90 -13.02
N ARG A 24 26.56 -5.26 -12.49
CA ARG A 24 27.92 -5.31 -13.07
C ARG A 24 28.55 -6.70 -13.04
N SER A 25 28.13 -7.58 -12.14
CA SER A 25 28.63 -8.96 -12.09
C SER A 25 28.01 -9.89 -13.15
N ILE A 26 26.97 -9.45 -13.85
CA ILE A 26 26.42 -10.19 -14.99
C ILE A 26 27.30 -9.89 -16.19
N SER A 27 27.84 -10.90 -16.85
CA SER A 27 28.66 -10.72 -18.05
C SER A 27 27.83 -10.22 -19.24
N ASP A 28 28.43 -9.41 -20.13
CA ASP A 28 27.74 -8.84 -21.30
C ASP A 28 27.24 -9.94 -22.26
N ASN A 29 28.00 -11.03 -22.41
CA ASN A 29 27.64 -12.16 -23.28
C ASN A 29 26.40 -12.96 -22.80
N LEU A 30 25.95 -12.74 -21.56
CA LEU A 30 24.74 -13.37 -21.02
C LEU A 30 23.47 -12.59 -21.37
N VAL A 31 23.59 -11.46 -22.06
CA VAL A 31 22.47 -10.62 -22.47
C VAL A 31 22.35 -10.65 -23.99
N ARG A 32 21.21 -11.11 -24.49
CA ARG A 32 20.90 -11.11 -25.92
C ARG A 32 19.79 -10.11 -26.21
N VAL A 33 20.14 -8.98 -26.82
CA VAL A 33 19.14 -8.00 -27.27
C VAL A 33 18.60 -8.44 -28.62
N SER A 34 17.35 -8.90 -28.65
CA SER A 34 16.70 -9.38 -29.86
C SER A 34 16.10 -8.26 -30.73
N LYS A 35 15.75 -7.13 -30.11
CA LYS A 35 15.14 -6.00 -30.82
C LYS A 35 15.37 -4.68 -30.09
N ILE A 36 15.82 -3.67 -30.83
CA ILE A 36 15.74 -2.25 -30.47
C ILE A 36 14.98 -1.55 -31.60
N ASP A 37 13.84 -0.96 -31.29
CA ASP A 37 13.05 -0.18 -32.23
C ASP A 37 12.95 1.24 -31.67
N GLN A 38 13.82 2.13 -32.16
CA GLN A 38 13.93 3.48 -31.63
C GLN A 38 12.65 4.30 -31.88
N ASN A 39 12.04 4.12 -33.07
CA ASN A 39 10.80 4.78 -33.47
C ASN A 39 9.63 4.37 -32.58
N LYS A 40 9.46 3.06 -32.35
CA LYS A 40 8.41 2.54 -31.47
C LYS A 40 8.78 2.57 -29.99
N LYS A 41 10.02 2.93 -29.64
CA LYS A 41 10.56 2.90 -28.28
C LYS A 41 10.37 1.54 -27.60
N ILE A 42 10.72 0.47 -28.31
CA ILE A 42 10.60 -0.92 -27.85
C ILE A 42 11.99 -1.56 -27.73
N ILE A 43 12.22 -2.24 -26.61
CA ILE A 43 13.39 -3.09 -26.38
C ILE A 43 12.87 -4.50 -26.05
N LYS A 44 13.41 -5.52 -26.72
CA LYS A 44 13.21 -6.92 -26.34
C LYS A 44 14.56 -7.61 -26.14
N ALA A 45 14.76 -8.21 -24.99
CA ALA A 45 16.01 -8.88 -24.64
C ALA A 45 15.75 -10.17 -23.86
N GLN A 46 16.75 -11.05 -23.90
CA GLN A 46 16.87 -12.21 -23.04
C GLN A 46 18.13 -12.07 -22.18
N ILE A 47 18.09 -12.55 -20.95
CA ILE A 47 19.23 -12.50 -20.05
C ILE A 47 19.33 -13.78 -19.22
N GLN A 48 20.51 -14.42 -19.27
CA GLN A 48 20.74 -15.63 -18.51
C GLN A 48 20.75 -15.32 -17.00
N GLY A 49 19.88 -16.02 -16.27
CA GLY A 49 19.80 -15.96 -14.83
C GLY A 49 20.64 -17.01 -14.13
N SER A 50 20.24 -17.34 -12.90
CA SER A 50 20.65 -18.56 -12.19
C SER A 50 19.92 -19.80 -12.68
N GLU A 51 18.85 -19.64 -13.46
CA GLU A 51 18.06 -20.73 -14.01
C GLU A 51 18.63 -21.20 -15.35
N VAL A 52 18.22 -22.41 -15.76
CA VAL A 52 18.58 -23.00 -17.06
C VAL A 52 18.03 -22.16 -18.21
N LEU A 53 16.81 -21.63 -18.06
CA LEU A 53 16.16 -20.82 -19.08
C LEU A 53 16.47 -19.33 -18.89
N PRO A 54 16.70 -18.57 -19.98
CA PRO A 54 16.93 -17.13 -19.91
C PRO A 54 15.64 -16.40 -19.56
N TYR A 55 15.78 -15.34 -18.77
CA TYR A 55 14.68 -14.43 -18.47
C TYR A 55 14.39 -13.51 -19.66
N HIS A 56 13.12 -13.23 -19.93
CA HIS A 56 12.68 -12.30 -20.96
C HIS A 56 12.49 -10.90 -20.38
N ILE A 57 12.90 -9.88 -21.14
CA ILE A 57 12.66 -8.48 -20.84
C ILE A 57 12.03 -7.83 -22.06
N GLU A 58 10.86 -7.22 -21.89
CA GLU A 58 10.24 -6.32 -22.85
C GLU A 58 10.02 -4.96 -22.21
N ILE A 59 10.57 -3.91 -22.83
CA ILE A 59 10.33 -2.51 -22.49
C ILE A 59 9.58 -1.87 -23.66
N ASN A 60 8.37 -1.37 -23.40
CA ASN A 60 7.51 -0.78 -24.43
C ASN A 60 6.87 0.52 -23.90
N LEU A 61 7.44 1.66 -24.31
CA LEU A 61 6.98 2.97 -23.82
C LEU A 61 5.60 3.39 -24.34
N ASN A 62 5.05 2.70 -25.34
CA ASN A 62 3.70 2.97 -25.85
C ASN A 62 2.61 2.44 -24.90
N LYS A 63 2.98 1.78 -23.80
CA LYS A 63 2.04 1.34 -22.77
C LYS A 63 1.81 2.43 -21.72
N ASN A 64 0.63 2.41 -21.11
CA ASN A 64 0.14 3.48 -20.24
C ASN A 64 0.45 3.29 -18.75
N THR A 65 0.92 2.10 -18.34
CA THR A 65 1.26 1.82 -16.93
C THR A 65 2.66 1.24 -16.82
N PHE A 66 3.42 1.60 -15.79
CA PHE A 66 4.79 1.10 -15.58
C PHE A 66 4.88 -0.44 -15.61
N SER A 67 3.90 -1.12 -15.02
CA SER A 67 3.79 -2.58 -15.01
C SER A 67 3.58 -3.22 -16.38
N ARG A 68 3.05 -2.47 -17.35
CA ARG A 68 2.88 -2.87 -18.76
C ARG A 68 4.02 -2.36 -19.63
N ILE A 69 4.69 -1.28 -19.22
CA ILE A 69 5.86 -0.75 -19.90
C ILE A 69 7.03 -1.71 -19.75
N ILE A 70 7.26 -2.25 -18.55
CA ILE A 70 8.33 -3.22 -18.32
C ILE A 70 7.73 -4.58 -17.95
N GLN A 71 7.86 -5.53 -18.87
CA GLN A 71 7.55 -6.94 -18.65
C GLN A 71 8.87 -7.69 -18.48
N HIS A 72 9.00 -8.39 -17.37
CA HIS A 72 10.16 -9.22 -17.10
C HIS A 72 9.77 -10.35 -16.16
N ASP A 73 10.20 -11.57 -16.48
CA ASP A 73 9.78 -12.82 -15.83
C ASP A 73 10.70 -13.25 -14.67
N CYS A 74 11.80 -12.53 -14.41
CA CYS A 74 12.70 -12.85 -13.30
C CYS A 74 12.00 -12.79 -11.94
N PRO A 75 12.20 -13.77 -11.03
CA PRO A 75 11.66 -13.77 -9.67
C PRO A 75 11.99 -12.48 -8.89
N ASP A 76 13.24 -12.02 -8.93
CA ASP A 76 13.68 -10.77 -8.27
C ASP A 76 12.87 -9.57 -8.76
N PHE A 77 12.53 -9.53 -10.06
CA PHE A 77 11.70 -8.45 -10.60
C PHE A 77 10.23 -8.63 -10.24
N ASN A 78 9.66 -9.81 -10.40
CA ASN A 78 8.26 -10.07 -10.08
C ASN A 78 7.92 -9.80 -8.61
N MET A 79 8.83 -10.14 -7.69
CA MET A 79 8.70 -9.81 -6.27
C MET A 79 8.81 -8.30 -6.01
N ARG A 80 9.67 -7.57 -6.74
CA ARG A 80 9.91 -6.13 -6.55
C ARG A 80 8.98 -5.21 -7.34
N LYS A 81 8.39 -5.69 -8.45
CA LYS A 81 7.44 -4.99 -9.33
C LYS A 81 6.26 -4.43 -8.55
N ARG A 82 5.92 -5.07 -7.42
CA ARG A 82 4.81 -4.69 -6.52
C ARG A 82 5.14 -3.58 -5.52
N GLN A 83 6.40 -3.15 -5.37
CA GLN A 83 6.76 -2.28 -4.25
C GLN A 83 7.17 -0.83 -4.62
N ILE A 84 7.98 -0.55 -5.66
CA ILE A 84 8.51 0.84 -5.84
C ILE A 84 8.99 1.18 -7.28
N ASN A 85 8.42 0.64 -8.37
CA ASN A 85 8.92 0.90 -9.75
C ASN A 85 10.46 0.74 -9.93
N ARG A 86 11.08 -0.15 -9.15
CA ARG A 86 12.54 -0.36 -9.16
C ARG A 86 12.93 -1.44 -10.14
N PHE A 87 14.09 -1.26 -10.75
CA PHE A 87 14.72 -2.29 -11.58
C PHE A 87 15.33 -3.39 -10.70
N CYS A 88 15.32 -4.61 -11.23
CA CYS A 88 16.19 -5.67 -10.74
C CYS A 88 17.56 -5.56 -11.40
N LYS A 89 18.54 -6.34 -10.93
CA LYS A 89 19.90 -6.36 -11.50
C LYS A 89 19.92 -6.64 -13.01
N HIS A 90 18.97 -7.41 -13.54
CA HIS A 90 18.91 -7.77 -14.95
C HIS A 90 18.49 -6.61 -15.85
N ILE A 91 17.44 -5.86 -15.47
CA ILE A 91 17.02 -4.66 -16.21
C ILE A 91 18.10 -3.57 -16.12
N THR A 92 18.69 -3.39 -14.93
CA THR A 92 19.82 -2.46 -14.77
C THR A 92 20.98 -2.85 -15.69
N LYS A 93 21.31 -4.14 -15.80
CA LYS A 93 22.34 -4.64 -16.71
C LYS A 93 22.00 -4.36 -18.17
N LEU A 94 20.75 -4.59 -18.58
CA LEU A 94 20.29 -4.29 -19.93
C LEU A 94 20.51 -2.82 -20.30
N PHE A 95 20.16 -1.88 -19.41
CA PHE A 95 20.40 -0.46 -19.67
C PHE A 95 21.89 -0.09 -19.77
N PHE A 96 22.76 -0.68 -18.95
CA PHE A 96 24.20 -0.51 -19.10
C PHE A 96 24.72 -1.05 -20.43
N LEU A 97 24.16 -2.15 -20.93
CA LEU A 97 24.55 -2.71 -22.23
C LEU A 97 24.10 -1.80 -23.37
N ILE A 98 22.84 -1.34 -23.35
CA ILE A 98 22.29 -0.43 -24.36
C ILE A 98 23.01 0.92 -24.30
N GLU A 99 23.45 1.41 -23.15
CA GLU A 99 24.25 2.64 -23.06
C GLU A 99 25.53 2.55 -23.89
N LYS A 100 26.20 1.38 -23.92
CA LYS A 100 27.45 1.19 -24.67
C LYS A 100 27.24 1.25 -26.18
N THR A 101 26.10 0.77 -26.67
CA THR A 101 25.82 0.66 -28.12
C THR A 101 24.94 1.80 -28.64
N GLU A 102 24.03 2.31 -27.82
CA GLU A 102 22.90 3.18 -28.18
C GLU A 102 22.65 4.21 -27.04
N LYS A 103 23.70 4.97 -26.70
CA LYS A 103 23.73 5.87 -25.52
C LYS A 103 22.53 6.81 -25.43
N ASP A 104 22.25 7.56 -26.50
CA ASP A 104 21.20 8.58 -26.50
C ASP A 104 19.80 7.96 -26.40
N PHE A 105 19.61 6.79 -27.03
CA PHE A 105 18.37 6.03 -26.90
C PHE A 105 18.17 5.52 -25.47
N SER A 106 19.22 4.98 -24.84
CA SER A 106 19.18 4.51 -23.44
C SER A 106 18.76 5.65 -22.48
N ILE A 107 19.39 6.82 -22.63
CA ILE A 107 19.05 8.03 -21.85
C ILE A 107 17.61 8.47 -22.13
N THR A 108 17.18 8.46 -23.39
CA THR A 108 15.81 8.83 -23.78
C THR A 108 14.78 7.92 -23.13
N ILE A 109 14.98 6.59 -23.16
CA ILE A 109 14.09 5.65 -22.51
C ILE A 109 14.02 5.91 -21.00
N LEU A 110 15.16 6.11 -20.33
CA LEU A 110 15.18 6.36 -18.88
C LEU A 110 14.49 7.68 -18.49
N LYS A 111 14.66 8.75 -19.28
CA LYS A 111 13.95 10.04 -19.08
C LYS A 111 12.45 9.88 -19.26
N GLU A 112 12.01 9.15 -20.27
CA GLU A 112 10.59 8.89 -20.50
C GLU A 112 10.00 8.01 -19.41
N LEU A 113 10.75 7.00 -18.93
CA LEU A 113 10.37 6.22 -17.77
C LEU A 113 10.27 7.08 -16.51
N SER A 114 11.17 8.05 -16.30
CA SER A 114 11.15 8.88 -15.09
C SER A 114 9.91 9.76 -15.08
N LYS A 115 9.57 10.38 -16.22
CA LYS A 115 8.31 11.13 -16.38
C LYS A 115 7.08 10.28 -16.09
N LYS A 116 7.12 8.98 -16.42
CA LYS A 116 6.01 8.04 -16.19
C LYS A 116 5.97 7.46 -14.77
N VAL A 117 7.10 7.47 -14.07
CA VAL A 117 7.17 7.19 -12.63
C VAL A 117 6.71 8.40 -11.81
N ASP A 118 6.95 9.62 -12.32
CA ASP A 118 6.47 10.90 -11.77
C ASP A 118 4.94 11.12 -11.94
N VAL A 119 4.21 10.18 -12.57
CA VAL A 119 2.73 10.18 -12.60
C VAL A 119 2.12 9.43 -11.41
N LEU A 120 2.95 8.93 -10.47
CA LEU A 120 2.46 8.71 -9.11
C LEU A 120 2.34 10.09 -8.45
N PRO A 121 1.17 10.42 -7.85
CA PRO A 121 0.97 11.73 -7.24
C PRO A 121 2.14 12.02 -6.31
N SER A 122 2.76 13.19 -6.46
CA SER A 122 3.88 13.57 -5.60
C SER A 122 3.43 13.50 -4.13
N GLU A 123 4.33 13.37 -3.16
CA GLU A 123 3.96 13.48 -1.72
C GLU A 123 3.08 14.73 -1.47
N LYS A 124 3.28 15.81 -2.23
CA LYS A 124 2.45 17.02 -2.20
C LYS A 124 1.05 16.87 -2.80
N ASP A 125 0.86 16.03 -3.82
CA ASP A 125 -0.44 15.78 -4.43
C ASP A 125 -1.26 14.76 -3.63
N ILE A 126 -0.58 13.81 -2.97
CA ILE A 126 -1.21 12.86 -2.05
C ILE A 126 -1.78 13.60 -0.83
N LEU A 127 -1.01 14.54 -0.26
CA LEU A 127 -1.41 15.33 0.92
C LEU A 127 -2.45 16.43 0.63
N LYS A 128 -2.71 16.73 -0.64
CA LYS A 128 -3.79 17.66 -1.06
C LYS A 128 -5.06 16.94 -1.50
N SER A 129 -5.09 15.60 -1.42
CA SER A 129 -6.16 14.83 -2.03
C SER A 129 -7.44 14.82 -1.20
N ASP A 130 -8.54 15.06 -1.90
CA ASP A 130 -9.92 15.00 -1.43
C ASP A 130 -10.24 13.64 -0.76
N PHE A 131 -10.89 13.65 0.41
CA PHE A 131 -11.32 12.45 1.14
C PHE A 131 -12.54 11.74 0.51
N ARG A 132 -13.00 12.23 -0.66
CA ARG A 132 -14.19 11.73 -1.35
C ARG A 132 -14.00 10.43 -2.14
N GLY A 133 -12.81 9.86 -2.27
CA GLY A 133 -12.69 8.57 -2.96
C GLY A 133 -11.30 7.96 -3.01
N PHE A 134 -11.21 6.83 -3.71
CA PHE A 134 -9.98 6.07 -3.84
C PHE A 134 -8.86 6.85 -4.56
N LEU A 135 -7.63 6.68 -4.08
CA LEU A 135 -6.40 7.12 -4.74
C LEU A 135 -6.17 6.27 -5.99
N ASN A 136 -6.27 4.95 -5.87
CA ASN A 136 -6.22 4.05 -7.02
C ASN A 136 -7.58 3.96 -7.73
N LYS A 137 -7.75 4.80 -8.76
CA LYS A 137 -8.98 4.82 -9.58
C LYS A 137 -9.32 3.50 -10.29
N SER A 138 -8.39 2.56 -10.40
CA SER A 138 -8.71 1.23 -10.95
C SER A 138 -9.61 0.40 -10.04
N ILE A 139 -9.68 0.71 -8.73
CA ILE A 139 -10.60 0.05 -7.79
C ILE A 139 -12.04 0.27 -8.24
N LEU A 140 -12.39 1.49 -8.66
CA LEU A 140 -13.74 1.85 -9.11
C LEU A 140 -14.26 0.93 -10.23
N LYS A 141 -13.37 0.50 -11.13
CA LYS A 141 -13.72 -0.40 -12.25
C LYS A 141 -14.06 -1.83 -11.81
N LYS A 142 -13.77 -2.17 -10.55
CA LYS A 142 -13.99 -3.51 -9.97
C LYS A 142 -15.18 -3.56 -9.04
N LEU A 143 -15.77 -2.42 -8.68
CA LEU A 143 -16.91 -2.37 -7.78
C LEU A 143 -18.21 -2.48 -8.58
N ASN A 144 -19.15 -3.23 -8.03
CA ASN A 144 -20.52 -3.34 -8.53
C ASN A 144 -21.49 -2.43 -7.75
N PHE A 145 -20.97 -1.47 -7.00
CA PHE A 145 -21.73 -0.47 -6.25
C PHE A 145 -21.03 0.89 -6.33
N GLU A 146 -21.78 1.96 -6.07
CA GLU A 146 -21.24 3.31 -5.97
C GLU A 146 -20.57 3.51 -4.59
N PRO A 147 -19.23 3.63 -4.53
CA PRO A 147 -18.56 3.79 -3.25
C PRO A 147 -18.74 5.21 -2.69
N LYS A 148 -18.76 5.31 -1.37
CA LYS A 148 -18.77 6.55 -0.62
C LYS A 148 -17.36 6.89 -0.12
N GLY A 149 -17.07 8.19 -0.01
CA GLY A 149 -15.83 8.71 0.58
C GLY A 149 -15.90 8.81 2.11
N PHE A 150 -14.78 9.14 2.75
CA PHE A 150 -14.74 9.29 4.21
C PHE A 150 -15.60 10.46 4.72
N GLU A 151 -15.73 11.55 3.96
CA GLU A 151 -16.60 12.68 4.34
C GLU A 151 -18.05 12.23 4.58
N PHE A 152 -18.59 11.42 3.66
CA PHE A 152 -19.92 10.82 3.83
C PHE A 152 -20.01 9.98 5.11
N PHE A 153 -18.98 9.18 5.42
CA PHE A 153 -19.01 8.33 6.61
C PHE A 153 -18.89 9.13 7.91
N PHE A 154 -18.12 10.22 7.92
CA PHE A 154 -18.02 11.11 9.07
C PHE A 154 -19.37 11.75 9.39
N ASP A 155 -20.03 12.29 8.36
CA ASP A 155 -21.38 12.86 8.48
C ASP A 155 -22.39 11.78 8.93
N TYR A 156 -22.32 10.59 8.34
CA TYR A 156 -23.22 9.48 8.67
C TYR A 156 -23.10 9.03 10.13
N ILE A 157 -21.87 8.92 10.65
CA ILE A 157 -21.63 8.58 12.06
C ILE A 157 -22.14 9.73 12.95
N GLY A 158 -22.01 10.97 12.50
CA GLY A 158 -22.33 12.18 13.27
C GLY A 158 -21.17 12.57 14.18
N LEU A 159 -19.94 12.54 13.63
CA LEU A 159 -18.75 12.99 14.35
C LEU A 159 -18.73 14.53 14.45
N ASP A 160 -18.23 15.05 15.56
CA ASP A 160 -17.94 16.48 15.70
C ASP A 160 -16.73 16.90 14.86
N GLU A 161 -16.60 18.20 14.59
CA GLU A 161 -15.54 18.76 13.74
C GLU A 161 -14.13 18.40 14.23
N ALA A 162 -13.88 18.44 15.55
CA ALA A 162 -12.57 18.09 16.10
C ALA A 162 -12.23 16.60 15.89
N SER A 163 -13.21 15.71 16.08
CA SER A 163 -13.08 14.28 15.74
C SER A 163 -12.78 14.05 14.26
N ILE A 164 -13.43 14.80 13.38
CA ILE A 164 -13.22 14.72 11.93
C ILE A 164 -11.81 15.15 11.55
N ASP A 165 -11.34 16.28 12.08
CA ASP A 165 -10.01 16.80 11.78
C ASP A 165 -8.91 15.84 12.21
N CYS A 166 -9.01 15.31 13.44
CA CYS A 166 -8.09 14.29 13.92
C CYS A 166 -8.07 13.03 13.04
N LEU A 167 -9.23 12.55 12.58
CA LEU A 167 -9.29 11.37 11.70
C LEU A 167 -8.72 11.68 10.32
N LYS A 168 -8.97 12.87 9.77
CA LYS A 168 -8.37 13.32 8.50
C LYS A 168 -6.85 13.35 8.59
N GLU A 169 -6.29 13.89 9.67
CA GLU A 169 -4.84 13.90 9.92
C GLU A 169 -4.23 12.48 9.92
N ILE A 170 -4.88 11.53 10.60
CA ILE A 170 -4.43 10.13 10.62
C ILE A 170 -4.54 9.51 9.22
N LEU A 171 -5.66 9.72 8.54
CA LEU A 171 -5.90 9.19 7.20
C LEU A 171 -4.92 9.76 6.17
N GLU A 172 -4.49 11.02 6.27
CA GLU A 172 -3.41 11.56 5.42
C GLU A 172 -2.14 10.72 5.53
N VAL A 173 -1.78 10.27 6.73
CA VAL A 173 -0.62 9.39 6.94
C VAL A 173 -0.83 8.03 6.29
N THR A 174 -2.05 7.49 6.29
CA THR A 174 -2.35 6.23 5.60
C THR A 174 -2.16 6.31 4.09
N LYS A 175 -2.28 7.51 3.49
CA LYS A 175 -2.02 7.70 2.05
C LYS A 175 -0.54 7.51 1.67
N MET A 176 0.36 7.56 2.63
CA MET A 176 1.79 7.30 2.42
C MET A 176 2.17 5.82 2.64
N LEU A 177 1.22 4.98 3.02
CA LEU A 177 1.47 3.62 3.50
C LEU A 177 0.79 2.55 2.61
N PRO A 178 1.42 1.37 2.44
CA PRO A 178 0.75 0.23 1.86
C PRO A 178 -0.15 -0.47 2.88
N ALA A 179 -1.20 -1.17 2.43
CA ALA A 179 -2.06 -1.97 3.31
C ALA A 179 -1.36 -3.24 3.82
N ALA A 180 -0.38 -3.73 3.06
CA ALA A 180 0.46 -4.85 3.43
C ALA A 180 1.92 -4.65 3.02
N THR A 181 2.83 -5.18 3.82
CA THR A 181 4.29 -5.09 3.53
C THR A 181 4.83 -6.23 2.66
N GLY A 182 4.04 -7.31 2.51
CA GLY A 182 4.30 -8.42 1.59
C GLY A 182 3.56 -8.24 0.25
N GLY A 183 3.73 -9.17 -0.68
CA GLY A 183 3.16 -9.11 -2.04
C GLY A 183 1.65 -9.31 -2.14
N TYR A 184 0.89 -9.14 -1.07
CA TYR A 184 -0.56 -9.29 -1.05
C TYR A 184 -1.25 -7.92 -0.88
N HIS A 185 -2.48 -7.82 -1.37
CA HIS A 185 -3.49 -6.76 -1.17
C HIS A 185 -2.99 -5.33 -0.81
N GLY A 186 -3.02 -4.42 -1.78
CA GLY A 186 -2.76 -2.99 -1.50
C GLY A 186 -1.30 -2.67 -1.15
N SER A 187 -0.33 -3.39 -1.72
CA SER A 187 1.11 -3.21 -1.43
C SER A 187 1.75 -1.92 -1.99
N TYR A 188 0.95 -1.03 -2.59
CA TYR A 188 1.38 0.23 -3.18
C TYR A 188 1.25 1.40 -2.18
N MET A 189 1.93 2.52 -2.44
CA MET A 189 1.79 3.73 -1.61
C MET A 189 0.37 4.29 -1.70
N GLY A 190 -0.30 4.45 -0.56
CA GLY A 190 -1.72 4.80 -0.49
C GLY A 190 -2.65 3.60 -0.44
N GLY A 191 -2.09 2.38 -0.50
CA GLY A 191 -2.87 1.16 -0.38
C GLY A 191 -3.54 1.01 0.98
N LEU A 192 -2.96 1.52 2.07
CA LEU A 192 -3.61 1.48 3.40
C LEU A 192 -4.87 2.34 3.40
N TYR A 193 -4.78 3.57 2.88
CA TYR A 193 -5.95 4.46 2.72
C TYR A 193 -7.05 3.81 1.88
N ASP A 194 -6.69 3.32 0.68
CA ASP A 194 -7.66 2.70 -0.23
C ASP A 194 -8.29 1.43 0.36
N HIS A 195 -7.50 0.63 1.09
CA HIS A 195 -7.98 -0.56 1.76
C HIS A 195 -8.96 -0.20 2.88
N THR A 196 -8.60 0.73 3.77
CA THR A 196 -9.49 1.22 4.82
C THR A 196 -10.81 1.73 4.23
N LEU A 197 -10.76 2.57 3.19
CA LEU A 197 -11.97 3.10 2.55
C LEU A 197 -12.84 2.00 1.94
N LEU A 198 -12.21 1.00 1.31
CA LEU A 198 -12.93 -0.11 0.70
C LEU A 198 -13.57 -1.02 1.75
N THR A 199 -12.83 -1.34 2.82
CA THR A 199 -13.34 -2.10 3.97
C THR A 199 -14.51 -1.35 4.62
N THR A 200 -14.43 -0.03 4.78
CA THR A 200 -15.53 0.78 5.30
C THR A 200 -16.78 0.73 4.42
N ASN A 201 -16.61 0.82 3.11
CA ASN A 201 -17.72 0.68 2.17
C ASN A 201 -18.42 -0.68 2.27
N TYR A 202 -17.66 -1.77 2.30
CA TYR A 202 -18.23 -3.10 2.46
C TYR A 202 -18.88 -3.29 3.83
N ALA A 203 -18.23 -2.85 4.92
CA ALA A 203 -18.79 -2.92 6.26
C ALA A 203 -20.13 -2.17 6.35
N PHE A 204 -20.22 -0.99 5.74
CA PHE A 204 -21.45 -0.21 5.66
C PHE A 204 -22.56 -0.97 4.90
N LEU A 205 -22.25 -1.56 3.73
CA LEU A 205 -23.21 -2.32 2.94
C LEU A 205 -23.70 -3.58 3.67
N ILE A 206 -22.78 -4.34 4.28
CA ILE A 206 -23.11 -5.54 5.05
C ILE A 206 -23.99 -5.14 6.24
N ALA A 207 -23.57 -4.18 7.07
CA ALA A 207 -24.34 -3.72 8.22
C ALA A 207 -25.73 -3.19 7.82
N LYS A 208 -25.84 -2.50 6.69
CA LYS A 208 -27.12 -2.02 6.13
C LYS A 208 -28.03 -3.17 5.66
N SER A 209 -27.50 -4.35 5.38
CA SER A 209 -28.29 -5.53 4.99
C SER A 209 -28.83 -6.33 6.19
N ILE A 210 -28.25 -6.15 7.38
CA ILE A 210 -28.59 -6.88 8.62
C ILE A 210 -29.04 -5.94 9.76
N LYS A 211 -29.71 -4.83 9.41
CA LYS A 211 -29.88 -3.65 10.28
C LYS A 211 -30.43 -3.91 11.67
N ASP A 212 -31.19 -4.98 11.85
CA ASP A 212 -31.91 -5.25 13.09
C ASP A 212 -31.01 -5.77 14.23
N THR A 213 -29.73 -6.11 13.94
CA THR A 213 -28.83 -6.72 14.95
C THR A 213 -27.62 -5.86 15.31
N VAL A 214 -27.27 -4.86 14.52
CA VAL A 214 -25.99 -4.13 14.67
C VAL A 214 -26.15 -2.62 14.64
N ASN A 215 -25.40 -1.94 15.52
CA ASN A 215 -25.22 -0.51 15.40
C ASN A 215 -24.31 -0.19 14.20
N ILE A 216 -24.94 0.18 13.07
CA ILE A 216 -24.24 0.48 11.82
C ILE A 216 -23.19 1.58 12.00
N LYS A 217 -23.47 2.61 12.82
CA LYS A 217 -22.51 3.70 13.04
C LYS A 217 -21.23 3.19 13.72
N ASN A 218 -21.39 2.30 14.71
CA ASN A 218 -20.25 1.68 15.38
C ASN A 218 -19.47 0.76 14.43
N ALA A 219 -20.14 0.01 13.55
CA ALA A 219 -19.49 -0.83 12.54
C ALA A 219 -18.69 0.01 11.52
N VAL A 220 -19.26 1.12 11.05
CA VAL A 220 -18.57 2.06 10.15
C VAL A 220 -17.35 2.67 10.86
N LEU A 221 -17.50 3.18 12.09
CA LEU A 221 -16.37 3.75 12.83
C LEU A 221 -15.26 2.71 13.08
N ALA A 222 -15.62 1.49 13.51
CA ALA A 222 -14.67 0.40 13.69
C ALA A 222 -13.90 0.10 12.39
N SER A 223 -14.57 0.09 11.25
CA SER A 223 -13.93 -0.16 9.95
C SER A 223 -12.97 0.95 9.51
N ILE A 224 -13.25 2.22 9.85
CA ILE A 224 -12.34 3.33 9.53
C ILE A 224 -11.01 3.17 10.31
N ILE A 225 -11.09 2.74 11.56
CA ILE A 225 -9.94 2.75 12.47
C ILE A 225 -9.22 1.40 12.59
N HIS A 226 -9.79 0.31 12.05
CA HIS A 226 -9.30 -1.07 12.28
C HIS A 226 -7.82 -1.26 11.98
N ASP A 227 -7.33 -0.55 10.98
CA ASP A 227 -6.00 -0.73 10.41
C ASP A 227 -4.98 0.33 10.86
N PHE A 228 -5.38 1.26 11.75
CA PHE A 228 -4.53 2.37 12.17
C PHE A 228 -3.27 1.92 12.92
N GLY A 229 -3.28 0.75 13.55
CA GLY A 229 -2.08 0.22 14.21
C GLY A 229 -0.99 -0.22 13.24
N LYS A 230 -1.30 -0.37 11.93
CA LYS A 230 -0.28 -0.58 10.90
C LYS A 230 0.58 0.68 10.70
N ILE A 231 0.05 1.88 10.98
CA ILE A 231 0.75 3.16 10.75
C ILE A 231 2.13 3.22 11.42
N PRO A 232 2.24 3.13 12.77
CA PRO A 232 3.54 3.22 13.44
C PRO A 232 4.50 2.11 13.00
N TYR A 233 4.00 0.90 12.78
CA TYR A 233 4.82 -0.24 12.37
C TYR A 233 5.36 -0.09 10.93
N TYR A 234 4.50 0.28 9.98
CA TYR A 234 4.87 0.37 8.57
C TYR A 234 5.72 1.61 8.28
N ALA A 235 5.47 2.72 8.96
CA ALA A 235 6.31 3.92 8.85
C ALA A 235 7.77 3.61 9.17
N VAL A 236 8.03 2.89 10.27
CA VAL A 236 9.37 2.45 10.66
C VAL A 236 9.94 1.48 9.62
N LYS A 237 9.18 0.44 9.24
CA LYS A 237 9.63 -0.60 8.31
C LYS A 237 9.96 -0.07 6.92
N LYS A 238 9.21 0.93 6.44
CA LYS A 238 9.41 1.57 5.13
C LYS A 238 10.31 2.81 5.19
N ARG A 239 10.79 3.19 6.38
CA ARG A 239 11.65 4.37 6.61
C ARG A 239 11.02 5.67 6.09
N ILE A 240 9.72 5.84 6.32
CA ILE A 240 9.01 7.07 5.97
C ILE A 240 9.49 8.18 6.90
N LYS A 241 10.28 9.12 6.36
CA LYS A 241 10.95 10.17 7.15
C LYS A 241 9.97 11.14 7.81
N ASN A 242 8.82 11.38 7.19
CA ASN A 242 7.87 12.41 7.60
C ASN A 242 6.63 11.86 8.34
N CYS A 243 6.67 10.60 8.80
CA CYS A 243 5.58 10.07 9.62
C CYS A 243 5.72 10.56 11.08
N TYR A 244 4.79 11.41 11.49
CA TYR A 244 4.72 11.97 12.84
C TYR A 244 3.89 11.11 13.81
N ILE A 245 3.06 10.19 13.29
CA ILE A 245 2.30 9.23 14.11
C ILE A 245 3.23 8.13 14.63
N ARG A 246 3.42 8.09 15.95
CA ARG A 246 4.33 7.17 16.64
C ARG A 246 3.74 6.67 17.95
N VAL A 247 3.94 5.37 18.19
CA VAL A 247 3.56 4.69 19.43
C VAL A 247 4.80 4.01 20.01
N GLU A 248 5.11 4.29 21.26
CA GLU A 248 6.20 3.72 22.04
C GLU A 248 5.84 2.34 22.58
N LYS A 249 6.85 1.48 22.81
CA LYS A 249 6.66 0.13 23.35
C LYS A 249 5.84 0.10 24.65
N LYS A 250 6.02 1.07 25.55
CA LYS A 250 5.28 1.17 26.81
C LYS A 250 3.78 1.45 26.59
N GLU A 251 3.44 2.22 25.55
CA GLU A 251 2.05 2.55 25.21
C GLU A 251 1.30 1.31 24.72
N PHE A 252 1.96 0.40 23.98
CA PHE A 252 1.35 -0.90 23.62
C PHE A 252 0.99 -1.74 24.85
N ILE A 253 1.80 -1.69 25.92
CA ILE A 253 1.52 -2.43 27.16
C ILE A 253 0.27 -1.87 27.84
N ILE A 254 0.13 -0.54 27.88
CA ILE A 254 -1.04 0.15 28.44
C ILE A 254 -2.30 -0.24 27.67
N ALA A 255 -2.28 -0.16 26.33
CA ALA A 255 -3.43 -0.57 25.52
C ALA A 255 -3.81 -2.04 25.72
N LYS A 256 -2.83 -2.94 25.78
CA LYS A 256 -3.08 -4.36 26.06
C LYS A 256 -3.79 -4.56 27.41
N GLN A 257 -3.31 -3.91 28.48
CA GLN A 257 -3.90 -4.02 29.81
C GLN A 257 -5.34 -3.51 29.83
N GLU A 258 -5.60 -2.40 29.14
CA GLU A 258 -6.94 -1.84 29.01
C GLU A 258 -7.88 -2.74 28.21
N ILE A 259 -7.44 -3.27 27.06
CA ILE A 259 -8.23 -4.22 26.27
C ILE A 259 -8.62 -5.42 27.13
N GLY A 260 -7.64 -6.00 27.84
CA GLY A 260 -7.89 -7.15 28.69
C GLY A 260 -8.87 -6.87 29.82
N LYS A 261 -8.77 -5.69 30.46
CA LYS A 261 -9.71 -5.26 31.51
C LYS A 261 -11.12 -5.02 30.98
N ARG A 262 -11.26 -4.31 29.86
CA ARG A 262 -12.57 -3.91 29.30
C ARG A 262 -13.33 -5.07 28.70
N LEU A 263 -12.63 -6.01 28.03
CA LEU A 263 -13.25 -7.11 27.32
C LEU A 263 -13.14 -8.46 28.04
N ASN A 264 -12.56 -8.50 29.24
CA ASN A 264 -12.27 -9.72 30.00
C ASN A 264 -11.56 -10.79 29.14
N CYS A 265 -10.49 -10.39 28.46
CA CYS A 265 -9.73 -11.25 27.56
C CYS A 265 -8.22 -11.11 27.78
N SER A 266 -7.45 -12.02 27.21
CA SER A 266 -5.99 -12.01 27.27
C SER A 266 -5.41 -12.30 25.90
N GLY A 267 -4.32 -11.63 25.55
CA GLY A 267 -3.78 -11.74 24.20
C GLY A 267 -2.67 -10.75 23.93
N LYS A 268 -2.22 -10.72 22.68
CA LYS A 268 -1.33 -9.67 22.20
C LYS A 268 -1.42 -9.58 20.69
N ASP A 269 -1.84 -8.43 20.20
CA ASP A 269 -1.76 -8.06 18.80
C ASP A 269 -1.31 -6.60 18.65
N ALA A 270 -0.04 -6.42 18.30
CA ALA A 270 0.55 -5.08 18.11
C ALA A 270 -0.23 -4.25 17.08
N HIS A 271 -0.95 -4.90 16.16
CA HIS A 271 -1.86 -4.23 15.27
C HIS A 271 -3.02 -3.55 16.02
N ILE A 272 -3.68 -4.29 16.91
CA ILE A 272 -4.84 -3.79 17.67
C ILE A 272 -4.42 -2.78 18.73
N GLU A 273 -3.39 -3.09 19.52
CA GLU A 273 -2.87 -2.16 20.52
C GLU A 273 -2.37 -0.87 19.89
N GLY A 274 -1.76 -0.96 18.71
CA GLY A 274 -1.34 0.19 17.93
C GLY A 274 -2.52 1.06 17.51
N ALA A 275 -3.61 0.47 17.02
CA ALA A 275 -4.80 1.22 16.62
C ALA A 275 -5.43 1.97 17.79
N VAL A 276 -5.59 1.31 18.94
CA VAL A 276 -6.10 1.92 20.18
C VAL A 276 -5.20 3.10 20.60
N MET A 277 -3.88 2.92 20.57
CA MET A 277 -2.98 4.00 20.99
C MET A 277 -2.89 5.16 20.00
N VAL A 278 -2.97 4.89 18.69
CA VAL A 278 -3.04 5.96 17.69
C VAL A 278 -4.26 6.83 17.95
N LEU A 279 -5.43 6.24 18.18
CA LEU A 279 -6.64 7.01 18.47
C LEU A 279 -6.51 7.81 19.77
N LYS A 280 -6.04 7.21 20.85
CA LYS A 280 -5.88 7.93 22.13
C LYS A 280 -4.97 9.15 22.05
N LYS A 281 -3.93 9.08 21.22
CA LYS A 281 -2.89 10.11 21.13
C LYS A 281 -3.21 11.18 20.09
N TYR A 282 -3.79 10.78 18.97
CA TYR A 282 -3.98 11.65 17.80
C TYR A 282 -5.44 11.95 17.49
N ALA A 283 -6.39 11.28 18.15
CA ALA A 283 -7.83 11.51 18.00
C ALA A 283 -8.60 11.29 19.34
N PRO A 284 -8.23 11.97 20.44
CA PRO A 284 -8.82 11.71 21.77
C PRO A 284 -10.32 12.05 21.89
N SER A 285 -10.85 12.85 20.95
CA SER A 285 -12.27 13.15 20.80
C SER A 285 -13.06 11.96 20.26
N VAL A 286 -12.44 11.08 19.45
CA VAL A 286 -13.08 9.88 18.90
C VAL A 286 -13.24 8.82 19.98
N LYS A 287 -14.48 8.61 20.43
CA LYS A 287 -14.80 7.65 21.50
C LYS A 287 -14.96 6.23 20.95
N ILE A 288 -14.24 5.29 21.57
CA ILE A 288 -14.39 3.85 21.31
C ILE A 288 -15.06 3.17 22.51
N ASN A 289 -16.33 2.80 22.35
CA ASN A 289 -17.04 1.99 23.35
C ASN A 289 -16.59 0.52 23.29
N ASP A 290 -17.10 -0.32 24.20
CA ASP A 290 -16.71 -1.73 24.28
C ASP A 290 -17.15 -2.55 23.06
N GLU A 291 -18.25 -2.16 22.41
CA GLU A 291 -18.75 -2.81 21.19
C GLU A 291 -17.77 -2.61 20.01
N ILE A 292 -17.32 -1.37 19.79
CA ILE A 292 -16.30 -1.03 18.79
C ILE A 292 -14.98 -1.70 19.15
N LEU A 293 -14.56 -1.62 20.41
CA LEU A 293 -13.30 -2.21 20.86
C LEU A 293 -13.27 -3.73 20.64
N SER A 294 -14.36 -4.43 20.97
CA SER A 294 -14.53 -5.86 20.68
C SER A 294 -14.47 -6.14 19.19
N GLY A 295 -15.16 -5.32 18.40
CA GLY A 295 -15.10 -5.33 16.93
C GLY A 295 -13.67 -5.30 16.39
N LEU A 296 -12.86 -4.36 16.88
CA LEU A 296 -11.45 -4.22 16.51
C LEU A 296 -10.62 -5.43 16.95
N VAL A 297 -10.75 -5.85 18.21
CA VAL A 297 -9.91 -6.91 18.81
C VAL A 297 -10.11 -8.25 18.11
N PHE A 298 -11.34 -8.56 17.68
CA PHE A 298 -11.70 -9.86 17.13
C PHE A 298 -11.95 -9.86 15.61
N HIS A 299 -11.69 -8.77 14.87
CA HIS A 299 -11.97 -8.70 13.42
C HIS A 299 -11.17 -9.68 12.55
N HIS A 300 -10.09 -10.28 13.06
CA HIS A 300 -9.37 -11.34 12.37
C HIS A 300 -10.07 -12.71 12.46
N GLY A 301 -11.28 -12.77 13.02
CA GLY A 301 -12.07 -13.99 13.06
C GLY A 301 -11.46 -15.05 13.96
N GLY A 302 -11.40 -16.30 13.49
CA GLY A 302 -10.69 -17.38 14.16
C GLY A 302 -9.18 -17.16 14.34
N TRP A 303 -8.61 -16.13 13.68
CA TRP A 303 -7.19 -15.76 13.78
C TRP A 303 -6.93 -14.60 14.75
N ALA A 304 -7.93 -14.15 15.50
CA ALA A 304 -7.74 -13.16 16.55
C ALA A 304 -6.72 -13.67 17.59
N LYS A 305 -5.84 -12.78 18.07
CA LYS A 305 -4.79 -13.11 19.04
C LYS A 305 -5.19 -12.90 20.50
N TYR A 306 -6.46 -12.55 20.73
CA TYR A 306 -7.06 -12.38 22.05
C TYR A 306 -8.04 -13.53 22.31
N HIS A 307 -8.04 -14.01 23.56
CA HIS A 307 -8.85 -15.14 24.02
C HIS A 307 -9.52 -14.88 25.38
N PRO A 308 -10.72 -15.41 25.64
CA PRO A 308 -11.54 -16.19 24.70
C PRO A 308 -11.98 -15.33 23.48
N ASN A 309 -12.17 -16.00 22.34
CA ASN A 309 -12.55 -15.31 21.11
C ASN A 309 -14.04 -14.98 21.16
N ASN A 310 -14.37 -13.73 21.52
CA ASN A 310 -15.73 -13.27 21.73
C ASN A 310 -16.15 -12.30 20.62
N MET A 311 -16.15 -12.78 19.37
CA MET A 311 -16.59 -11.99 18.22
C MET A 311 -18.03 -11.51 18.43
N ASN A 312 -18.23 -10.19 18.36
CA ASN A 312 -19.55 -9.61 18.22
C ASN A 312 -19.92 -9.41 16.74
N ASP A 313 -21.11 -8.87 16.49
CA ASP A 313 -21.59 -8.58 15.14
C ASP A 313 -20.65 -7.63 14.38
N ILE A 314 -20.10 -6.61 15.06
CA ILE A 314 -19.12 -5.70 14.46
C ILE A 314 -17.87 -6.44 14.01
N ALA A 315 -17.31 -7.34 14.84
CA ALA A 315 -16.14 -8.13 14.48
C ALA A 315 -16.43 -9.02 13.26
N THR A 316 -17.61 -9.62 13.19
CA THR A 316 -18.04 -10.46 12.07
C THR A 316 -18.19 -9.68 10.77
N ILE A 317 -18.82 -8.50 10.83
CA ILE A 317 -18.96 -7.60 9.68
C ILE A 317 -17.60 -7.13 9.20
N LEU A 318 -16.75 -6.68 10.13
CA LEU A 318 -15.43 -6.15 9.81
C LEU A 318 -14.52 -7.23 9.23
N HIS A 319 -14.55 -8.45 9.78
CA HIS A 319 -13.85 -9.60 9.23
C HIS A 319 -14.26 -9.86 7.77
N SER A 320 -15.58 -9.93 7.53
CA SER A 320 -16.12 -10.20 6.19
C SER A 320 -15.75 -9.09 5.21
N ALA A 321 -15.88 -7.83 5.62
CA ALA A 321 -15.53 -6.67 4.82
C ALA A 321 -14.04 -6.63 4.45
N ASP A 322 -13.15 -6.90 5.41
CA ASP A 322 -11.70 -6.94 5.20
C ASP A 322 -11.31 -8.07 4.22
N MET A 323 -11.90 -9.25 4.38
CA MET A 323 -11.68 -10.39 3.48
C MET A 323 -12.13 -10.09 2.04
N ILE A 324 -13.28 -9.46 1.86
CA ILE A 324 -13.79 -9.05 0.53
C ILE A 324 -12.91 -7.94 -0.05
N ALA A 325 -12.63 -6.88 0.71
CA ALA A 325 -11.81 -5.75 0.30
C ALA A 325 -10.43 -6.21 -0.15
N SER A 326 -9.82 -7.12 0.61
CA SER A 326 -8.57 -7.77 0.24
C SER A 326 -8.67 -8.37 -1.16
N ARG A 327 -9.66 -9.21 -1.47
CA ARG A 327 -9.76 -9.87 -2.79
C ARG A 327 -9.80 -8.90 -3.97
N VAL A 328 -10.39 -7.70 -3.83
CA VAL A 328 -10.42 -6.67 -4.89
C VAL A 328 -9.01 -6.24 -5.33
N PHE A 329 -8.02 -6.35 -4.45
CA PHE A 329 -6.63 -5.98 -4.73
C PHE A 329 -5.78 -7.10 -5.38
N ILE A 330 -6.24 -8.35 -5.46
CA ILE A 330 -5.51 -9.42 -6.17
C ILE A 330 -5.88 -9.37 -7.65
N ILE A 331 -5.02 -8.76 -8.48
CA ILE A 331 -4.92 -9.04 -9.92
C ILE A 331 -3.45 -9.03 -10.33
#